data_AF-A0A377WH05-F1
#
_entry.id   AF-A0A377WH05-F1
#
_cell.length_a   1.000
_cell.length_b   1.000
_cell.length_c   1.000
_cell.angle_alpha   90.00
_cell.angle_beta   90.00
_cell.angle_gamma   90.00
#
_symmetry.space_group_name_H-M   'P 1'
#
loop_
_entity.id
_entity.type
_entity.pdbx_description
1 polymer ?
#
loop_
_entity_poly.entity_id
_entity_poly.type
_entity_poly.pdbx_seq_one_letter_code
_entity_poly.pdbx_strand_id
1 'polypeptide(L)'
;MLAAPWVITITAPGFADTADKFALTTQLLRITFPYILLISLASLVGAILNTWNRFSVPAFAPTFLNVSMIGFALFAAPYFHPPVLALAWAVTVGGVLQLAYQLPHLKKIGMLVLPRINLKDAGAMRVVKQMGPAILGVSVSQISLIINTIFASFLVSGSVSWMYYADRLMEFPSGVLGVALGTILLPSLSKSFASGNHDEYCRLMDWGLRLCFLLALPSAVALGILAKPLTVALFQYGKFSAFDAAMTQRALVAYSVGLMGLIVVKVLAPGFYSRQDIKTPVKIAIITLIMTQVMNLAFIGPLKHAGLSLSIGLAACLNAALLYWQLRKQKIFTPQPGWLAFLLRLIIAVLVMAAALLGVMHLMPEWSLGTMPFRLMRLLAVVIAGW
;
A
#
# COMPACT_ATOMS: atom_id res chain seq x y z
N MET A 1 14.93 -11.22 20.26
CA MET A 1 16.21 -10.47 20.27
C MET A 1 17.39 -11.29 19.73
N LEU A 2 17.49 -12.59 20.03
CA LEU A 2 18.55 -13.49 19.52
C LEU A 2 18.38 -13.90 18.04
N ALA A 3 17.14 -13.96 17.52
CA ALA A 3 16.87 -14.33 16.12
C ALA A 3 16.99 -13.16 15.12
N ALA A 4 17.22 -11.92 15.56
CA ALA A 4 17.28 -10.76 14.67
C ALA A 4 18.34 -10.85 13.55
N PRO A 5 19.56 -11.36 13.79
CA PRO A 5 20.55 -11.57 12.74
C PRO A 5 20.06 -12.58 11.69
N TRP A 6 19.39 -13.66 12.12
CA TRP A 6 18.86 -14.70 11.25
C TRP A 6 17.70 -14.20 10.39
N VAL A 7 16.86 -13.32 10.93
CA VAL A 7 15.78 -12.68 10.16
C VAL A 7 16.36 -11.82 9.02
N ILE A 8 17.46 -11.11 9.29
CA ILE A 8 18.09 -10.23 8.29
C ILE A 8 18.83 -11.04 7.24
N THR A 9 19.55 -12.11 7.60
CA THR A 9 20.18 -12.98 6.61
C THR A 9 19.16 -13.61 5.66
N ILE A 10 17.94 -13.92 6.14
CA ILE A 10 16.86 -14.43 5.30
C ILE A 10 16.22 -13.33 4.45
N THR A 11 16.02 -12.12 5.00
CA THR A 11 15.23 -11.06 4.34
C THR A 11 16.05 -10.15 3.42
N ALA A 12 17.31 -9.91 3.76
CA ALA A 12 18.21 -9.02 3.03
C ALA A 12 19.66 -9.56 3.04
N PRO A 13 19.91 -10.72 2.41
CA PRO A 13 21.23 -11.34 2.37
C PRO A 13 22.31 -10.44 1.74
N GLY A 14 21.95 -9.58 0.78
CA GLY A 14 22.89 -8.65 0.15
C GLY A 14 23.49 -7.60 1.08
N PHE A 15 22.98 -7.45 2.31
CA PHE A 15 23.60 -6.59 3.32
C PHE A 15 24.69 -7.29 4.12
N ALA A 16 24.82 -8.62 4.03
CA ALA A 16 25.91 -9.36 4.68
C ALA A 16 27.29 -8.95 4.15
N ASP A 17 27.36 -8.50 2.89
CA ASP A 17 28.59 -8.03 2.24
C ASP A 17 29.11 -6.70 2.85
N THR A 18 28.29 -5.99 3.63
CA THR A 18 28.69 -4.75 4.33
C THR A 18 28.42 -4.88 5.82
N ALA A 19 29.46 -5.23 6.59
CA ALA A 19 29.38 -5.52 8.03
C ALA A 19 28.64 -4.42 8.84
N ASP A 20 28.92 -3.14 8.56
CA ASP A 20 28.28 -2.02 9.25
C ASP A 20 26.78 -1.90 8.98
N LYS A 21 26.34 -2.17 7.74
CA LYS A 21 24.92 -2.16 7.37
C LYS A 21 24.17 -3.31 8.04
N PHE A 22 24.79 -4.48 8.11
CA PHE A 22 24.20 -5.64 8.76
C PHE A 22 24.03 -5.42 10.27
N ALA A 23 25.06 -4.89 10.93
CA ALA A 23 25.02 -4.56 12.36
C ALA A 23 23.94 -3.50 12.67
N LEU A 24 23.91 -2.42 11.89
CA LEU A 24 22.91 -1.36 12.05
C LEU A 24 21.49 -1.85 11.84
N THR A 25 21.24 -2.63 10.77
CA THR A 25 19.92 -3.21 10.49
C THR A 25 19.48 -4.14 11.62
N THR A 26 20.40 -4.93 12.18
CA THR A 26 20.14 -5.82 13.32
C THR A 26 19.74 -5.03 14.56
N GLN A 27 20.44 -3.93 14.84
CA GLN A 27 20.10 -3.06 15.97
C GLN A 27 18.74 -2.40 15.78
N LEU A 28 18.46 -1.86 14.59
CA LEU A 28 17.17 -1.25 14.26
C LEU A 28 16.03 -2.27 14.42
N LEU A 29 16.20 -3.49 13.90
CA LEU A 29 15.20 -4.55 14.03
C LEU A 29 14.95 -4.92 15.50
N ARG A 30 15.98 -4.99 16.35
CA ARG A 30 15.81 -5.28 17.78
C ARG A 30 14.99 -4.19 18.50
N ILE A 31 15.18 -2.94 18.13
CA ILE A 31 14.47 -1.80 18.73
C ILE A 31 13.03 -1.75 18.24
N THR A 32 12.77 -2.03 16.97
CA THR A 32 11.43 -1.97 16.38
C THR A 32 10.61 -3.24 16.61
N PHE A 33 11.21 -4.38 16.94
CA PHE A 33 10.50 -5.65 17.14
C PHE A 33 9.31 -5.57 18.13
N PRO A 34 9.41 -4.88 19.29
CA PRO A 34 8.30 -4.72 20.23
C PRO A 34 7.07 -4.04 19.62
N TYR A 35 7.24 -3.26 18.54
CA TYR A 35 6.13 -2.62 17.83
C TYR A 35 5.09 -3.63 17.32
N ILE A 36 5.51 -4.83 16.90
CA ILE A 36 4.58 -5.87 16.42
C ILE A 36 3.59 -6.29 17.51
N LEU A 37 4.06 -6.41 18.76
CA LEU A 37 3.21 -6.70 19.90
C LEU A 37 2.27 -5.52 20.17
N LEU A 38 2.80 -4.30 20.20
CA LEU A 38 2.03 -3.08 20.48
C LEU A 38 0.93 -2.84 19.45
N ILE A 39 1.24 -2.94 18.15
CA ILE A 39 0.26 -2.75 17.07
C ILE A 39 -0.78 -3.87 17.05
N SER A 40 -0.41 -5.09 17.43
CA SER A 40 -1.34 -6.22 17.51
C SER A 40 -2.34 -6.02 18.66
N LEU A 41 -1.88 -5.58 19.84
CA LEU A 41 -2.76 -5.21 20.94
C LEU A 41 -3.65 -4.01 20.59
N ALA A 42 -3.09 -2.96 19.97
CA ALA A 42 -3.86 -1.80 19.52
C ALA A 42 -4.91 -2.19 18.46
N SER A 43 -4.59 -3.10 17.55
CA SER A 43 -5.55 -3.61 16.56
C SER A 43 -6.68 -4.41 17.21
N LEU A 44 -6.38 -5.21 18.25
CA LEU A 44 -7.39 -5.92 19.04
C LEU A 44 -8.32 -4.96 19.78
N VAL A 45 -7.76 -3.96 20.48
CA VAL A 45 -8.55 -2.93 21.17
C VAL A 45 -9.39 -2.14 20.17
N GLY A 46 -8.81 -1.81 19.01
CA GLY A 46 -9.51 -1.15 17.92
C GLY A 46 -10.70 -1.96 17.38
N ALA A 47 -10.53 -3.27 17.21
CA ALA A 47 -11.63 -4.16 16.81
C ALA A 47 -12.76 -4.20 17.85
N ILE A 48 -12.43 -4.24 19.15
CA ILE A 48 -13.44 -4.19 20.23
C ILE A 48 -14.18 -2.84 20.23
N LEU A 49 -13.48 -1.73 20.02
CA LEU A 49 -14.13 -0.41 19.93
C LEU A 49 -15.04 -0.29 18.70
N ASN A 50 -14.65 -0.91 17.57
CA ASN A 50 -15.47 -0.95 16.36
C ASN A 50 -16.78 -1.72 16.57
N THR A 51 -16.81 -2.80 17.35
CA THR A 51 -18.06 -3.53 17.65
C THR A 51 -19.02 -2.72 18.52
N TRP A 52 -18.51 -1.78 19.31
CA TRP A 52 -19.29 -0.82 20.10
C TRP A 52 -19.58 0.49 19.35
N ASN A 53 -19.52 0.48 18.01
CA ASN A 53 -19.77 1.63 17.13
C ASN A 53 -18.86 2.85 17.36
N ARG A 54 -17.67 2.66 17.95
CA ARG A 54 -16.66 3.72 18.14
C ARG A 54 -15.58 3.63 17.06
N PHE A 55 -15.92 3.98 15.81
CA PHE A 55 -15.01 3.87 14.66
C PHE A 55 -13.92 4.95 14.59
N SER A 56 -14.20 6.16 15.08
CA SER A 56 -13.28 7.30 14.97
C SER A 56 -12.03 7.16 15.85
N VAL A 57 -12.17 6.53 17.03
CA VAL A 57 -11.06 6.38 17.99
C VAL A 57 -9.97 5.44 17.42
N PRO A 58 -10.30 4.23 16.92
CA PRO A 58 -9.33 3.37 16.25
C PRO A 58 -8.76 3.99 14.97
N ALA A 59 -9.58 4.72 14.20
CA ALA A 59 -9.14 5.37 12.96
C ALA A 59 -8.08 6.46 13.19
N PHE A 60 -8.05 7.08 14.37
CA PHE A 60 -7.06 8.10 14.72
C PHE A 60 -5.73 7.53 15.23
N ALA A 61 -5.66 6.22 15.55
CA ALA A 61 -4.45 5.61 16.09
C ALA A 61 -3.21 5.74 15.19
N PRO A 62 -3.27 5.52 13.85
CA PRO A 62 -2.11 5.69 12.98
C PRO A 62 -1.45 7.09 13.06
N THR A 63 -2.22 8.13 13.38
CA THR A 63 -1.73 9.50 13.56
C THR A 63 -0.65 9.59 14.64
N PHE A 64 -0.75 8.83 15.73
CA PHE A 64 0.26 8.85 16.80
C PHE A 64 1.62 8.31 16.35
N LEU A 65 1.63 7.30 15.46
CA LEU A 65 2.89 6.83 14.87
C LEU A 65 3.51 7.92 13.99
N ASN A 66 2.70 8.57 13.15
CA ASN A 66 3.17 9.67 12.30
C ASN A 66 3.72 10.84 13.12
N VAL A 67 3.00 11.27 14.16
CA VAL A 67 3.44 12.36 15.06
C VAL A 67 4.71 11.97 15.80
N SER A 68 4.81 10.73 16.30
CA SER A 68 6.02 10.22 16.94
C SER A 68 7.21 10.24 15.98
N MET A 69 7.04 9.74 14.74
CA MET A 69 8.09 9.75 13.71
C MET A 69 8.55 11.16 13.38
N ILE A 70 7.63 12.12 13.18
CA ILE A 70 7.98 13.52 12.88
C ILE A 70 8.68 14.17 14.07
N GLY A 71 8.15 14.00 15.29
CA GLY A 71 8.72 14.58 16.51
C GLY A 71 10.14 14.06 16.79
N PHE A 72 10.34 12.74 16.73
CA PHE A 72 11.68 12.17 16.91
C PHE A 72 12.64 12.54 15.78
N ALA A 73 12.18 12.63 14.53
CA ALA A 73 13.03 13.04 13.42
C ALA A 73 13.52 14.49 13.57
N LEU A 74 12.68 15.40 14.07
CA LEU A 74 13.02 16.82 14.24
C LEU A 74 13.85 17.07 15.50
N PHE A 75 13.43 16.51 16.64
CA PHE A 75 14.01 16.84 17.94
C PHE A 75 15.00 15.81 18.44
N ALA A 76 14.78 14.52 18.19
CA ALA A 76 15.62 13.46 18.75
C ALA A 76 16.79 13.06 17.84
N ALA A 77 16.67 13.20 16.51
CA ALA A 77 17.70 12.78 15.56
C ALA A 77 19.13 13.32 15.85
N PRO A 78 19.33 14.57 16.32
CA PRO A 78 20.66 15.09 16.67
C PRO A 78 21.30 14.39 17.88
N TYR A 79 20.51 13.77 18.75
CA TYR A 79 20.98 13.15 20.00
C TYR A 79 21.39 11.67 19.84
N PHE A 80 21.17 11.07 18.66
CA PHE A 80 21.51 9.68 18.40
C PHE A 80 22.66 9.55 17.37
N HIS A 81 23.62 8.68 17.66
CA HIS A 81 24.67 8.28 16.72
C HIS A 81 24.61 6.75 16.52
N PRO A 82 24.21 6.24 15.34
CA PRO A 82 23.74 6.96 14.14
C PRO A 82 22.31 7.54 14.28
N PRO A 83 21.97 8.65 13.59
CA PRO A 83 20.67 9.34 13.74
C PRO A 83 19.44 8.49 13.43
N VAL A 84 19.59 7.45 12.60
CA VAL A 84 18.50 6.54 12.24
C VAL A 84 17.93 5.77 13.45
N LEU A 85 18.71 5.62 14.53
CA LEU A 85 18.21 5.02 15.77
C LEU A 85 17.04 5.82 16.38
N ALA A 86 17.00 7.14 16.18
CA ALA A 86 15.89 7.97 16.61
C ALA A 86 14.56 7.53 15.96
N LEU A 87 14.59 7.16 14.67
CA LEU A 87 13.41 6.66 13.96
C LEU A 87 12.97 5.28 14.46
N ALA A 88 13.90 4.39 14.81
CA ALA A 88 13.55 3.10 15.39
C ALA A 88 12.86 3.24 16.75
N TRP A 89 13.37 4.14 17.60
CA TRP A 89 12.70 4.47 18.86
C TRP A 89 11.35 5.15 18.64
N ALA A 90 11.24 6.02 17.63
CA ALA A 90 9.99 6.68 17.28
C ALA A 90 8.87 5.69 16.95
N VAL A 91 9.18 4.59 16.27
CA VAL A 91 8.22 3.52 15.95
C VAL A 91 7.71 2.85 17.22
N THR A 92 8.62 2.47 18.11
CA THR A 92 8.25 1.80 19.37
C THR A 92 7.46 2.72 20.30
N VAL A 93 7.87 3.99 20.46
CA VAL A 93 7.12 5.00 21.21
C VAL A 93 5.75 5.26 20.57
N GLY A 94 5.69 5.35 19.24
CA GLY A 94 4.45 5.51 18.49
C GLY A 94 3.46 4.37 18.75
N GLY A 95 3.93 3.12 18.78
CA GLY A 95 3.12 1.96 19.13
C GLY A 95 2.60 1.99 20.58
N VAL A 96 3.41 2.47 21.53
CA VAL A 96 2.96 2.66 22.92
C VAL A 96 1.86 3.73 22.99
N LEU A 97 2.05 4.86 22.31
CA LEU A 97 1.07 5.94 22.26
C LEU A 97 -0.26 5.49 21.63
N GLN A 98 -0.20 4.69 20.55
CA GLN A 98 -1.37 4.09 19.91
C GLN A 98 -2.20 3.27 20.89
N LEU A 99 -1.57 2.37 21.62
CA LEU A 99 -2.25 1.53 22.61
C LEU A 99 -2.77 2.37 23.78
N ALA A 100 -1.92 3.25 24.33
CA ALA A 100 -2.25 4.10 25.47
C ALA A 100 -3.44 5.02 25.19
N TYR A 101 -3.58 5.53 23.96
CA TYR A 101 -4.73 6.36 23.56
C TYR A 101 -6.06 5.59 23.53
N GLN A 102 -6.03 4.33 23.11
CA GLN A 102 -7.24 3.51 22.99
C GLN A 102 -7.70 2.91 24.33
N LEU A 103 -6.78 2.66 25.28
CA LEU A 103 -7.09 2.05 26.59
C LEU A 103 -8.13 2.82 27.43
N PRO A 104 -8.10 4.16 27.57
CA PRO A 104 -9.13 4.91 28.28
C PRO A 104 -10.53 4.75 27.68
N HIS A 105 -10.62 4.69 26.34
CA HIS A 105 -11.89 4.47 25.65
C HIS A 105 -12.43 3.06 25.88
N LEU A 106 -11.53 2.08 25.99
CA LEU A 106 -11.87 0.71 26.37
C LEU A 106 -12.37 0.63 27.83
N LYS A 107 -11.77 1.41 28.74
CA LYS A 107 -12.22 1.50 30.15
C LYS A 107 -13.64 2.07 30.25
N LYS A 108 -13.97 3.11 29.46
CA LYS A 108 -15.30 3.74 29.45
C LYS A 108 -16.43 2.77 29.07
N ILE A 109 -16.14 1.77 28.24
CA ILE A 109 -17.11 0.73 27.86
C ILE A 109 -17.08 -0.50 28.78
N GLY A 110 -16.31 -0.47 29.87
CA GLY A 110 -16.22 -1.58 30.83
C GLY A 110 -15.48 -2.82 30.33
N MET A 111 -14.85 -2.76 29.14
CA MET A 111 -14.18 -3.89 28.50
C MET A 111 -12.66 -3.88 28.70
N LEU A 112 -12.16 -3.18 29.72
CA LEU A 112 -10.74 -3.23 30.08
C LEU A 112 -10.47 -4.55 30.81
N VAL A 113 -10.29 -5.61 30.01
CA VAL A 113 -10.00 -6.96 30.49
C VAL A 113 -8.49 -7.09 30.62
N LEU A 114 -8.03 -7.42 31.84
CA LEU A 114 -6.64 -7.79 32.08
C LEU A 114 -6.33 -9.09 31.31
N PRO A 115 -5.23 -9.16 30.53
CA PRO A 115 -4.89 -10.36 29.78
C PRO A 115 -4.77 -11.58 30.70
N ARG A 116 -5.71 -12.53 30.60
CA ARG A 116 -5.63 -13.83 31.27
C ARG A 116 -5.17 -14.86 30.26
N ILE A 117 -4.00 -15.44 30.47
CA ILE A 117 -3.43 -16.45 29.58
C ILE A 117 -4.03 -17.81 29.97
N ASN A 118 -5.07 -18.24 29.26
CA ASN A 118 -5.60 -19.61 29.36
C ASN A 118 -5.52 -20.29 27.99
N LEU A 119 -4.47 -21.08 27.77
CA LEU A 119 -4.20 -21.76 26.49
C LEU A 119 -5.19 -22.90 26.18
N LYS A 120 -6.01 -23.31 27.15
CA LYS A 120 -7.02 -24.37 27.01
C LYS A 120 -8.44 -23.84 26.82
N ASP A 121 -8.60 -22.53 26.67
CA ASP A 121 -9.91 -21.92 26.48
C ASP A 121 -10.51 -22.35 25.13
N ALA A 122 -11.74 -22.87 25.16
CA ALA A 122 -12.44 -23.34 23.97
C ALA A 122 -12.71 -22.20 22.97
N GLY A 123 -12.90 -20.96 23.46
CA GLY A 123 -13.04 -19.76 22.65
C GLY A 123 -11.74 -19.39 21.93
N ALA A 124 -10.61 -19.42 22.64
CA ALA A 124 -9.29 -19.19 22.04
C ALA A 124 -9.00 -20.21 20.92
N MET A 125 -9.29 -21.49 21.15
CA MET A 125 -9.08 -22.55 20.16
C MET A 125 -9.95 -22.34 18.91
N ARG A 126 -11.19 -21.87 19.07
CA ARG A 126 -12.07 -21.54 17.94
C ARG A 126 -11.49 -20.43 17.06
N VAL A 127 -10.95 -19.37 17.67
CA VAL A 127 -10.31 -18.27 16.95
C VAL A 127 -9.05 -18.76 16.22
N VAL A 128 -8.18 -19.53 16.89
CA VAL A 128 -6.97 -20.10 16.26
C VAL A 128 -7.32 -20.98 15.05
N LYS A 129 -8.37 -21.81 15.15
CA LYS A 129 -8.83 -22.66 14.05
C LYS A 129 -9.33 -21.84 12.85
N GLN A 130 -9.94 -20.67 13.08
CA GLN A 130 -10.35 -19.74 12.03
C GLN A 130 -9.17 -18.95 11.44
N MET A 131 -8.15 -18.64 12.25
CA MET A 131 -6.96 -17.92 11.81
C MET A 131 -6.09 -18.76 10.86
N GLY A 132 -6.02 -20.07 11.03
CA GLY A 132 -5.15 -20.94 10.20
C GLY A 132 -5.27 -20.70 8.68
N PRO A 133 -6.46 -20.81 8.09
CA PRO A 133 -6.67 -20.54 6.67
C PRO A 133 -6.41 -19.08 6.27
N ALA A 134 -6.76 -18.12 7.14
CA ALA A 134 -6.56 -16.69 6.88
C ALA A 134 -5.07 -16.33 6.86
N ILE A 135 -4.28 -16.91 7.77
CA ILE A 135 -2.82 -16.74 7.82
C ILE A 135 -2.21 -17.21 6.51
N LEU A 136 -2.59 -18.38 5.98
CA LEU A 136 -2.08 -18.84 4.68
C LEU A 136 -2.35 -17.84 3.56
N GLY A 137 -3.54 -17.25 3.51
CA GLY A 137 -3.88 -16.22 2.52
C GLY A 137 -3.04 -14.95 2.65
N VAL A 138 -2.85 -14.45 3.88
CA VAL A 138 -2.06 -13.24 4.14
C VAL A 138 -0.56 -13.50 3.94
N SER A 139 -0.06 -14.67 4.34
CA SER A 139 1.34 -15.07 4.23
C SER A 139 1.85 -15.05 2.80
N VAL A 140 1.02 -15.41 1.80
CA VAL A 140 1.41 -15.34 0.38
C VAL A 140 1.88 -13.92 0.03
N SER A 141 1.10 -12.89 0.37
CA SER A 141 1.49 -11.50 0.10
C SER A 141 2.79 -11.09 0.82
N GLN A 142 2.97 -11.52 2.07
CA GLN A 142 4.18 -11.22 2.84
C GLN A 142 5.43 -11.92 2.31
N ILE A 143 5.30 -13.17 1.84
CA ILE A 143 6.38 -13.89 1.16
C ILE A 143 6.81 -13.12 -0.10
N SER A 144 5.86 -12.59 -0.88
CA SER A 144 6.20 -11.78 -2.07
C SER A 144 7.04 -10.57 -1.70
N LEU A 145 6.68 -9.84 -0.64
CA LEU A 145 7.41 -8.65 -0.22
C LEU A 145 8.82 -8.99 0.30
N ILE A 146 8.96 -10.11 1.01
CA ILE A 146 10.28 -10.59 1.46
C ILE A 146 11.15 -10.92 0.25
N ILE A 147 10.65 -11.67 -0.73
CA ILE A 147 11.42 -12.01 -1.94
C ILE A 147 11.81 -10.74 -2.72
N ASN A 148 10.89 -9.78 -2.86
CA ASN A 148 11.20 -8.50 -3.49
C ASN A 148 12.31 -7.74 -2.73
N THR A 149 12.29 -7.80 -1.40
CA THR A 149 13.32 -7.18 -0.54
C THR A 149 14.67 -7.88 -0.71
N ILE A 150 14.69 -9.21 -0.85
CA ILE A 150 15.91 -9.98 -1.15
C ILE A 150 16.50 -9.50 -2.48
N PHE A 151 15.71 -9.43 -3.55
CA PHE A 151 16.17 -8.91 -4.85
C PHE A 151 16.68 -7.46 -4.75
N ALA A 152 15.96 -6.59 -4.04
CA ALA A 152 16.35 -5.21 -3.86
C ALA A 152 17.62 -5.05 -3.00
N SER A 153 17.91 -6.00 -2.10
CA SER A 153 19.12 -6.00 -1.26
C SER A 153 20.40 -6.26 -2.05
N PHE A 154 20.31 -6.97 -3.19
CA PHE A 154 21.44 -7.20 -4.10
C PHE A 154 21.69 -6.04 -5.07
N LEU A 155 20.82 -5.02 -5.08
CA LEU A 155 20.99 -3.83 -5.91
C LEU A 155 21.80 -2.75 -5.17
N VAL A 156 22.12 -1.67 -5.89
CA VAL A 156 22.88 -0.53 -5.35
C VAL A 156 22.21 0.04 -4.09
N SER A 157 23.04 0.43 -3.12
CA SER A 157 22.62 1.09 -1.89
C SER A 157 21.69 2.28 -2.20
N GLY A 158 20.49 2.27 -1.61
CA GLY A 158 19.45 3.26 -1.88
C GLY A 158 18.26 2.70 -2.68
N SER A 159 18.41 1.57 -3.38
CA SER A 159 17.33 0.95 -4.18
C SER A 159 16.06 0.70 -3.38
N VAL A 160 16.19 0.12 -2.18
CA VAL A 160 15.07 -0.12 -1.25
C VAL A 160 14.39 1.19 -0.84
N SER A 161 15.18 2.23 -0.56
CA SER A 161 14.66 3.55 -0.16
C SER A 161 13.93 4.25 -1.32
N TRP A 162 14.48 4.22 -2.54
CA TRP A 162 13.83 4.81 -3.72
C TRP A 162 12.50 4.13 -4.03
N MET A 163 12.45 2.79 -3.93
CA MET A 163 11.20 2.03 -4.07
C MET A 163 10.20 2.38 -2.97
N TYR A 164 10.65 2.52 -1.73
CA TYR A 164 9.81 2.90 -0.59
C TYR A 164 9.19 4.29 -0.77
N TYR A 165 9.98 5.31 -1.15
CA TYR A 165 9.46 6.67 -1.39
C TYR A 165 8.47 6.71 -2.55
N ALA A 166 8.72 5.95 -3.62
CA ALA A 166 7.78 5.85 -4.74
C ALA A 166 6.48 5.14 -4.34
N ASP A 167 6.56 4.06 -3.56
CA ASP A 167 5.39 3.33 -3.04
C ASP A 167 4.52 4.22 -2.14
N ARG A 168 5.12 5.04 -1.26
CA ARG A 168 4.39 6.02 -0.44
C ARG A 168 3.56 7.00 -1.28
N LEU A 169 4.08 7.45 -2.41
CA LEU A 169 3.34 8.34 -3.31
C LEU A 169 2.17 7.60 -4.00
N MET A 170 2.32 6.32 -4.30
CA MET A 170 1.26 5.48 -4.88
C MET A 170 0.15 5.14 -3.86
N GLU A 171 0.49 5.01 -2.57
CA GLU A 171 -0.50 4.73 -1.53
C GLU A 171 -1.54 5.83 -1.39
N PHE A 172 -1.20 7.09 -1.67
CA PHE A 172 -2.14 8.20 -1.54
C PHE A 172 -3.35 8.07 -2.50
N PRO A 173 -3.18 7.96 -3.84
CA PRO A 173 -4.30 7.70 -4.74
C PRO A 173 -5.00 6.36 -4.47
N SER A 174 -4.22 5.30 -4.21
CA SER A 174 -4.77 3.95 -3.95
C SER A 174 -5.63 3.89 -2.67
N GLY A 175 -5.24 4.66 -1.65
CA GLY A 175 -5.96 4.77 -0.39
C GLY A 175 -7.28 5.52 -0.56
N VAL A 176 -7.22 6.73 -1.13
CA VAL A 176 -8.41 7.58 -1.34
C VAL A 176 -9.45 6.89 -2.21
N LEU A 177 -9.03 6.39 -3.39
CA LEU A 177 -9.93 5.73 -4.33
C LEU A 177 -10.40 4.37 -3.81
N GLY A 178 -9.50 3.60 -3.20
CA GLY A 178 -9.81 2.28 -2.68
C GLY A 178 -10.81 2.28 -1.53
N VAL A 179 -10.68 3.23 -0.59
CA VAL A 179 -11.62 3.36 0.53
C VAL A 179 -12.98 3.87 0.06
N ALA A 180 -13.00 4.88 -0.82
CA ALA A 180 -14.25 5.42 -1.37
C ALA A 180 -15.04 4.33 -2.12
N LEU A 181 -14.38 3.55 -2.97
CA LEU A 181 -15.01 2.47 -3.71
C LEU A 181 -15.42 1.30 -2.81
N GLY A 182 -14.54 0.88 -1.90
CA GLY A 182 -14.80 -0.24 -0.99
C GLY A 182 -15.98 -0.01 -0.05
N THR A 183 -16.14 1.21 0.45
CA THR A 183 -17.24 1.57 1.37
C THR A 183 -18.60 1.63 0.69
N ILE A 184 -18.65 2.06 -0.58
CA ILE A 184 -19.90 2.17 -1.35
C ILE A 184 -20.29 0.81 -1.96
N LEU A 185 -19.33 0.09 -2.54
CA LEU A 185 -19.60 -1.12 -3.32
C LEU A 185 -19.83 -2.35 -2.45
N LEU A 186 -19.03 -2.58 -1.41
CA LEU A 186 -19.12 -3.82 -0.63
C LEU A 186 -20.51 -4.04 0.01
N PRO A 187 -21.10 -3.06 0.74
CA PRO A 187 -22.43 -3.25 1.33
C PRO A 187 -23.52 -3.45 0.28
N SER A 188 -23.43 -2.71 -0.82
CA SER A 188 -24.40 -2.76 -1.93
C SER A 188 -24.36 -4.11 -2.65
N LEU A 189 -23.17 -4.63 -2.93
CA LEU A 189 -22.95 -5.95 -3.53
C LEU A 189 -23.42 -7.08 -2.60
N SER A 190 -23.10 -7.00 -1.31
CA SER A 190 -23.57 -7.97 -0.31
C SER A 190 -25.09 -8.00 -0.20
N LYS A 191 -25.75 -6.83 -0.22
CA LYS A 191 -27.22 -6.74 -0.17
C LYS A 191 -27.87 -7.35 -1.42
N SER A 192 -27.37 -6.99 -2.60
CA SER A 192 -27.87 -7.49 -3.89
C SER A 192 -27.66 -9.01 -4.05
N PHE A 193 -26.55 -9.55 -3.53
CA PHE A 193 -26.32 -10.99 -3.50
C PHE A 193 -27.26 -11.71 -2.53
N ALA A 194 -27.46 -11.16 -1.32
CA ALA A 194 -28.36 -11.73 -0.33
C ALA A 194 -29.84 -11.72 -0.77
N SER A 195 -30.26 -10.74 -1.57
CA SER A 195 -31.60 -10.68 -2.16
C SER A 195 -31.78 -11.57 -3.39
N GLY A 196 -30.72 -12.24 -3.87
CA GLY A 196 -30.76 -13.10 -5.06
C GLY A 196 -30.89 -12.34 -6.39
N ASN A 197 -30.73 -11.01 -6.39
CA ASN A 197 -30.95 -10.19 -7.59
C ASN A 197 -29.68 -10.10 -8.46
N HIS A 198 -29.48 -11.10 -9.32
CA HIS A 198 -28.29 -11.21 -10.16
C HIS A 198 -28.09 -10.04 -11.15
N ASP A 199 -29.17 -9.47 -11.68
CA ASP A 199 -29.08 -8.36 -12.63
C ASP A 199 -28.61 -7.07 -11.95
N GLU A 200 -29.12 -6.79 -10.74
CA GLU A 200 -28.66 -5.68 -9.92
C GLU A 200 -27.21 -5.85 -9.51
N TYR A 201 -26.78 -7.07 -9.15
CA TYR A 201 -25.39 -7.37 -8.84
C TYR A 201 -24.47 -7.08 -10.04
N CYS A 202 -24.86 -7.52 -11.24
CA CYS A 202 -24.10 -7.26 -12.46
C CYS A 202 -24.04 -5.75 -12.77
N ARG A 203 -25.15 -5.02 -12.63
CA ARG A 203 -25.18 -3.56 -12.80
C ARG A 203 -24.26 -2.82 -11.83
N LEU A 204 -24.30 -3.20 -10.55
CA LEU A 204 -23.47 -2.59 -9.51
C LEU A 204 -21.98 -2.86 -9.76
N MET A 205 -21.63 -4.09 -10.14
CA MET A 205 -20.25 -4.45 -10.48
C MET A 205 -19.76 -3.71 -11.74
N ASP A 206 -20.59 -3.63 -12.79
CA ASP A 206 -20.25 -2.90 -14.03
C ASP A 206 -20.04 -1.41 -13.76
N TRP A 207 -20.94 -0.80 -12.99
CA TRP A 207 -20.81 0.59 -12.54
C TRP A 207 -19.54 0.81 -11.71
N GLY A 208 -19.26 -0.08 -10.75
CA GLY A 208 -18.05 -0.04 -9.94
C GLY A 208 -16.77 -0.14 -10.78
N LEU A 209 -16.75 -1.02 -11.78
CA LEU A 209 -15.63 -1.14 -12.71
C LEU A 209 -15.47 0.09 -13.59
N ARG A 210 -16.55 0.64 -14.16
CA ARG A 210 -16.48 1.89 -14.94
C ARG A 210 -15.95 3.04 -14.11
N LEU A 211 -16.41 3.17 -12.86
CA LEU A 211 -15.92 4.18 -11.94
C LEU A 211 -14.43 3.97 -11.59
N CYS A 212 -13.99 2.71 -11.44
CA CYS A 212 -12.56 2.39 -11.29
C CYS A 212 -11.75 2.90 -12.46
N PHE A 213 -12.13 2.58 -13.70
CA PHE A 213 -11.39 3.03 -14.88
C PHE A 213 -11.41 4.55 -14.99
N LEU A 214 -12.56 5.18 -14.74
CA LEU A 214 -12.74 6.62 -14.79
C LEU A 214 -11.82 7.37 -13.79
N LEU A 215 -11.58 6.81 -12.60
CA LEU A 215 -10.75 7.47 -11.58
C LEU A 215 -9.29 7.01 -11.60
N ALA A 216 -9.03 5.71 -11.83
CA ALA A 216 -7.71 5.12 -11.74
C ALA A 216 -6.84 5.44 -12.96
N LEU A 217 -7.41 5.43 -14.18
CA LEU A 217 -6.62 5.66 -15.39
C LEU A 217 -6.08 7.10 -15.48
N PRO A 218 -6.88 8.17 -15.26
CA PRO A 218 -6.33 9.52 -15.18
C PRO A 218 -5.32 9.66 -14.06
N SER A 219 -5.60 9.10 -12.87
CA SER A 219 -4.66 9.16 -11.74
C SER A 219 -3.33 8.47 -12.04
N ALA A 220 -3.35 7.32 -12.71
CA ALA A 220 -2.14 6.58 -13.09
C ALA A 220 -1.29 7.39 -14.08
N VAL A 221 -1.92 7.93 -15.13
CA VAL A 221 -1.23 8.72 -16.15
C VAL A 221 -0.72 10.04 -15.57
N ALA A 222 -1.53 10.73 -14.78
CA ALA A 222 -1.13 11.94 -14.08
C ALA A 222 0.07 11.69 -13.16
N LEU A 223 0.05 10.62 -12.35
CA LEU A 223 1.16 10.26 -11.46
C LEU A 223 2.44 9.93 -12.24
N GLY A 224 2.31 9.29 -13.40
CA GLY A 224 3.43 9.01 -14.30
C GLY A 224 4.04 10.29 -14.91
N ILE A 225 3.22 11.20 -15.42
CA ILE A 225 3.66 12.48 -16.01
C ILE A 225 4.26 13.40 -14.93
N LEU A 226 3.58 13.50 -13.78
CA LEU A 226 3.98 14.32 -12.64
C LEU A 226 5.05 13.66 -11.76
N ALA A 227 5.56 12.48 -12.13
CA ALA A 227 6.50 11.75 -11.30
C ALA A 227 7.76 12.58 -10.96
N LYS A 228 8.32 13.28 -11.96
CA LYS A 228 9.49 14.15 -11.77
C LYS A 228 9.18 15.34 -10.85
N PRO A 229 8.18 16.18 -11.12
CA PRO A 229 7.88 17.31 -10.24
C PRO A 229 7.44 16.88 -8.84
N LEU A 230 6.73 15.76 -8.69
CA LEU A 230 6.36 15.23 -7.37
C LEU A 230 7.59 14.84 -6.55
N THR A 231 8.52 14.05 -7.10
CA THR A 231 9.70 13.62 -6.34
C THR A 231 10.64 14.79 -6.03
N VAL A 232 10.79 15.74 -6.97
CA VAL A 232 11.64 16.92 -6.76
C VAL A 232 11.02 17.90 -5.76
N ALA A 233 9.73 18.18 -5.85
CA ALA A 233 9.07 19.13 -4.95
C ALA A 233 8.96 18.58 -3.52
N LEU A 234 8.65 17.29 -3.37
CA LEU A 234 8.39 16.67 -2.08
C LEU A 234 9.64 16.17 -1.38
N PHE A 235 10.62 15.61 -2.11
CA PHE A 235 11.74 14.91 -1.50
C PHE A 235 13.11 15.55 -1.75
N GLN A 236 13.29 16.38 -2.78
CA GLN A 236 14.61 16.97 -3.08
C GLN A 236 14.93 18.16 -2.17
N TYR A 237 15.28 17.84 -0.91
CA TYR A 237 15.77 18.76 0.10
C TYR A 237 16.88 18.14 0.97
N GLY A 238 17.78 18.97 1.50
CA GLY A 238 18.84 18.56 2.43
C GLY A 238 19.75 17.47 1.87
N LYS A 239 19.70 16.27 2.47
CA LYS A 239 20.55 15.12 2.10
C LYS A 239 20.05 14.31 0.91
N PHE A 240 18.89 14.66 0.35
CA PHE A 240 18.31 13.94 -0.79
C PHE A 240 18.77 14.58 -2.10
N SER A 241 19.58 13.86 -2.87
CA SER A 241 20.21 14.38 -4.07
C SER A 241 19.27 14.38 -5.28
N ALA A 242 19.65 15.10 -6.35
CA ALA A 242 18.94 15.03 -7.63
C ALA A 242 18.96 13.61 -8.24
N PHE A 243 20.02 12.84 -7.95
CA PHE A 243 20.11 11.44 -8.36
C PHE A 243 19.07 10.56 -7.65
N ASP A 244 18.88 10.76 -6.34
CA ASP A 244 17.85 10.04 -5.57
C ASP A 244 16.43 10.37 -6.07
N ALA A 245 16.20 11.63 -6.44
CA ALA A 245 14.93 12.07 -7.03
C ALA A 245 14.67 11.41 -8.38
N ALA A 246 15.70 11.33 -9.24
CA ALA A 246 15.61 10.66 -10.54
C ALA A 246 15.39 9.14 -10.41
N MET A 247 16.06 8.49 -9.45
CA MET A 247 15.88 7.05 -9.24
C MET A 247 14.52 6.71 -8.62
N THR A 248 14.02 7.56 -7.72
CA THR A 248 12.66 7.47 -7.16
C THR A 248 11.61 7.73 -8.24
N GLN A 249 11.84 8.70 -9.14
CA GLN A 249 10.96 8.98 -10.28
C GLN A 249 10.81 7.73 -11.17
N ARG A 250 11.91 7.04 -11.50
CA ARG A 250 11.85 5.81 -12.33
C ARG A 250 11.01 4.72 -11.66
N ALA A 251 11.14 4.53 -10.36
CA ALA A 251 10.31 3.59 -9.60
C ALA A 251 8.84 4.02 -9.58
N LEU A 252 8.56 5.32 -9.43
CA LEU A 252 7.20 5.85 -9.42
C LEU A 252 6.48 5.67 -10.77
N VAL A 253 7.17 5.93 -11.88
CA VAL A 253 6.63 5.67 -13.23
C VAL A 253 6.31 4.19 -13.39
N ALA A 254 7.19 3.30 -12.92
CA ALA A 254 6.94 1.86 -12.95
C ALA A 254 5.73 1.43 -12.10
N TYR A 255 5.56 2.01 -10.90
CA TYR A 255 4.38 1.77 -10.05
C TYR A 255 3.08 2.34 -10.61
N SER A 256 3.14 3.45 -11.36
CA SER A 256 1.95 4.10 -11.92
C SER A 256 1.11 3.16 -12.79
N VAL A 257 1.77 2.25 -13.52
CA VAL A 257 1.11 1.20 -14.33
C VAL A 257 0.26 0.27 -13.46
N GLY A 258 0.71 0.01 -12.22
CA GLY A 258 0.05 -0.86 -11.26
C GLY A 258 -1.17 -0.27 -10.57
N LEU A 259 -1.29 1.06 -10.54
CA LEU A 259 -2.36 1.74 -9.80
C LEU A 259 -3.75 1.27 -10.27
N MET A 260 -3.91 1.08 -11.58
CA MET A 260 -5.14 0.58 -12.18
C MET A 260 -5.48 -0.82 -11.66
N GLY A 261 -4.52 -1.75 -11.72
CA GLY A 261 -4.70 -3.12 -11.23
C GLY A 261 -5.05 -3.16 -9.75
N LEU A 262 -4.35 -2.37 -8.93
CA LEU A 262 -4.59 -2.29 -7.48
C LEU A 262 -6.02 -1.84 -7.15
N ILE A 263 -6.53 -0.82 -7.84
CA ILE A 263 -7.88 -0.30 -7.60
C ILE A 263 -8.94 -1.29 -8.11
N VAL A 264 -8.73 -1.88 -9.28
CA VAL A 264 -9.66 -2.88 -9.84
C VAL A 264 -9.74 -4.13 -8.95
N VAL A 265 -8.62 -4.59 -8.38
CA VAL A 265 -8.61 -5.69 -7.38
C VAL A 265 -9.47 -5.34 -6.17
N LYS A 266 -9.42 -4.10 -5.67
CA LYS A 266 -10.26 -3.65 -4.54
C LYS A 266 -11.75 -3.66 -4.84
N VAL A 267 -12.17 -3.62 -6.10
CA VAL A 267 -13.59 -3.75 -6.51
C VAL A 267 -13.98 -5.20 -6.81
N LEU A 268 -13.10 -5.97 -7.47
CA LEU A 268 -13.38 -7.35 -7.81
C LEU A 268 -13.32 -8.30 -6.60
N ALA A 269 -12.42 -8.07 -5.64
CA ALA A 269 -12.28 -8.93 -4.46
C ALA A 269 -13.55 -9.00 -3.58
N PRO A 270 -14.21 -7.87 -3.24
CA PRO A 270 -15.55 -7.86 -2.65
C PRO A 270 -16.59 -8.72 -3.37
N GLY A 271 -16.51 -8.83 -4.70
CA GLY A 271 -17.42 -9.66 -5.49
C GLY A 271 -17.30 -11.17 -5.18
N PHE A 272 -16.11 -11.64 -4.81
CA PHE A 272 -15.91 -13.02 -4.36
C PHE A 272 -16.25 -13.18 -2.87
N TYR A 273 -15.84 -12.22 -2.04
CA TYR A 273 -16.06 -12.28 -0.58
C TYR A 273 -17.53 -12.16 -0.18
N SER A 274 -18.33 -11.35 -0.89
CA SER A 274 -19.78 -11.26 -0.68
C SER A 274 -20.49 -12.60 -0.92
N ARG A 275 -19.89 -13.49 -1.72
CA ARG A 275 -20.39 -14.83 -2.03
C ARG A 275 -19.77 -15.94 -1.16
N GLN A 276 -19.02 -15.56 -0.13
CA GLN A 276 -18.25 -16.48 0.73
C GLN A 276 -17.19 -17.32 -0.02
N ASP A 277 -16.82 -16.95 -1.26
CA ASP A 277 -15.74 -17.62 -1.99
C ASP A 277 -14.38 -16.96 -1.70
N ILE A 278 -13.72 -17.46 -0.67
CA ILE A 278 -12.38 -17.00 -0.28
C ILE A 278 -11.27 -17.78 -1.03
N LYS A 279 -11.58 -18.99 -1.52
CA LYS A 279 -10.58 -19.90 -2.10
C LYS A 279 -10.09 -19.42 -3.45
N THR A 280 -11.00 -18.89 -4.27
CA THR A 280 -10.67 -18.41 -5.61
C THR A 280 -9.68 -17.24 -5.60
N PRO A 281 -9.88 -16.15 -4.84
CA PRO A 281 -8.89 -15.09 -4.71
C PRO A 281 -7.52 -15.54 -4.21
N VAL A 282 -7.48 -16.49 -3.26
CA VAL A 282 -6.21 -17.02 -2.73
C VAL A 282 -5.42 -17.77 -3.81
N LYS A 283 -6.08 -18.61 -4.62
CA LYS A 283 -5.41 -19.30 -5.74
C LYS A 283 -4.84 -18.31 -6.76
N ILE A 284 -5.60 -17.27 -7.09
CA ILE A 284 -5.16 -16.22 -8.00
C ILE A 284 -4.00 -15.42 -7.40
N ALA A 285 -4.01 -15.13 -6.11
CA ALA A 285 -2.91 -14.46 -5.41
C ALA A 285 -1.62 -15.28 -5.46
N ILE A 286 -1.69 -16.61 -5.32
CA ILE A 286 -0.53 -17.50 -5.45
C ILE A 286 0.01 -17.49 -6.89
N ILE A 287 -0.85 -17.60 -7.90
CA ILE A 287 -0.44 -17.52 -9.32
C ILE A 287 0.22 -16.16 -9.60
N THR A 288 -0.40 -15.08 -9.12
CA THR A 288 0.12 -13.73 -9.25
C THR A 288 1.49 -13.63 -8.62
N LEU A 289 1.68 -14.14 -7.40
CA LEU A 289 2.97 -14.15 -6.71
C LEU A 289 4.06 -14.84 -7.53
N ILE A 290 3.78 -16.03 -8.06
CA ILE A 290 4.74 -16.77 -8.89
C ILE A 290 5.11 -15.93 -10.13
N MET A 291 4.11 -15.35 -10.80
CA MET A 291 4.34 -14.49 -11.97
C MET A 291 5.13 -13.23 -11.62
N THR A 292 4.88 -12.61 -10.46
CA THR A 292 5.68 -11.47 -9.96
C THR A 292 7.15 -11.86 -9.84
N GLN A 293 7.45 -13.04 -9.30
CA GLN A 293 8.84 -13.47 -9.13
C GLN A 293 9.51 -13.79 -10.48
N VAL A 294 8.78 -14.37 -11.43
CA VAL A 294 9.27 -14.55 -12.81
C VAL A 294 9.55 -13.20 -13.47
N MET A 295 8.65 -12.23 -13.33
CA MET A 295 8.84 -10.87 -13.84
C MET A 295 10.02 -10.15 -13.17
N ASN A 296 10.20 -10.33 -11.85
CA ASN A 296 11.36 -9.79 -11.14
C ASN A 296 12.68 -10.29 -11.74
N LEU A 297 12.79 -11.61 -11.98
CA LEU A 297 13.98 -12.20 -12.60
C LEU A 297 14.22 -11.66 -14.02
N ALA A 298 13.17 -11.45 -14.80
CA ALA A 298 13.27 -10.89 -16.15
C ALA A 298 13.66 -9.41 -16.16
N PHE A 299 13.12 -8.60 -15.24
CA PHE A 299 13.28 -7.14 -15.24
C PHE A 299 14.43 -6.61 -14.39
N ILE A 300 14.94 -7.40 -13.43
CA ILE A 300 16.04 -6.95 -12.56
C ILE A 300 17.33 -6.65 -13.35
N GLY A 301 17.60 -7.40 -14.43
CA GLY A 301 18.74 -7.17 -15.31
C GLY A 301 18.69 -5.81 -16.01
N PRO A 302 17.70 -5.57 -16.90
CA PRO A 302 17.63 -4.36 -17.71
C PRO A 302 17.16 -3.11 -16.95
N LEU A 303 16.23 -3.26 -15.99
CA LEU A 303 15.54 -2.13 -15.35
C LEU A 303 15.90 -1.93 -13.87
N LYS A 304 16.75 -2.79 -13.30
CA LYS A 304 17.21 -2.71 -11.90
C LYS A 304 16.02 -2.59 -10.92
N HIS A 305 16.03 -1.62 -10.02
CA HIS A 305 14.98 -1.40 -9.00
C HIS A 305 13.64 -0.95 -9.61
N ALA A 306 13.69 -0.23 -10.75
CA ALA A 306 12.47 0.13 -11.48
C ALA A 306 11.80 -1.12 -12.08
N GLY A 307 12.59 -2.14 -12.44
CA GLY A 307 12.10 -3.44 -12.87
C GLY A 307 11.28 -4.14 -11.79
N LEU A 308 11.79 -4.18 -10.55
CA LEU A 308 11.05 -4.73 -9.41
C LEU A 308 9.73 -3.97 -9.14
N SER A 309 9.77 -2.64 -9.27
CA SER A 309 8.58 -1.79 -9.12
C SER A 309 7.54 -2.06 -10.22
N LEU A 310 8.01 -2.26 -11.47
CA LEU A 310 7.16 -2.56 -12.62
C LEU A 310 6.52 -3.95 -12.49
N SER A 311 7.28 -4.95 -12.02
CA SER A 311 6.75 -6.30 -11.74
C SER A 311 5.58 -6.25 -10.77
N ILE A 312 5.68 -5.48 -9.68
CA ILE A 312 4.58 -5.32 -8.73
C ILE A 312 3.35 -4.71 -9.41
N GLY A 313 3.56 -3.68 -10.25
CA GLY A 313 2.45 -3.04 -10.95
C GLY A 313 1.78 -3.95 -11.97
N LEU A 314 2.56 -4.65 -12.80
CA LEU A 314 2.04 -5.61 -13.78
C LEU A 314 1.37 -6.81 -13.10
N ALA A 315 1.90 -7.28 -11.97
CA ALA A 315 1.29 -8.31 -11.16
C ALA A 315 -0.08 -7.88 -10.62
N ALA A 316 -0.25 -6.62 -10.19
CA ALA A 316 -1.55 -6.11 -9.79
C ALA A 316 -2.55 -6.11 -10.95
N CYS A 317 -2.13 -5.73 -12.16
CA CYS A 317 -2.96 -5.80 -13.37
C CYS A 317 -3.30 -7.24 -13.75
N LEU A 318 -2.35 -8.17 -13.63
CA LEU A 318 -2.58 -9.60 -13.85
C LEU A 318 -3.59 -10.16 -12.85
N ASN A 319 -3.46 -9.79 -11.57
CA ASN A 319 -4.40 -10.20 -10.52
C ASN A 319 -5.82 -9.71 -10.83
N ALA A 320 -5.96 -8.43 -11.19
CA ALA A 320 -7.23 -7.86 -11.65
C ALA A 320 -7.82 -8.64 -12.84
N ALA A 321 -7.00 -8.93 -13.85
CA ALA A 321 -7.42 -9.65 -15.05
C ALA A 321 -7.87 -11.09 -14.74
N LEU A 322 -7.13 -11.81 -13.88
CA LEU A 322 -7.47 -13.16 -13.46
C LEU A 322 -8.76 -13.20 -12.63
N LEU A 323 -8.94 -12.26 -11.70
CA LEU A 323 -10.18 -12.11 -10.93
C LEU A 323 -11.36 -11.85 -11.85
N TYR A 324 -11.21 -10.93 -12.81
CA TYR A 324 -12.25 -10.60 -13.78
C TYR A 324 -12.60 -11.81 -14.67
N TRP A 325 -11.59 -12.49 -15.21
CA TRP A 325 -11.77 -13.68 -16.04
C TRP A 325 -12.51 -14.78 -15.29
N GLN A 326 -12.14 -15.02 -14.04
CA GLN A 326 -12.76 -16.05 -13.22
C GLN A 326 -14.22 -15.71 -12.87
N LEU A 327 -14.52 -14.43 -12.62
CA LEU A 327 -15.89 -13.95 -12.37
C LEU A 327 -16.78 -14.15 -13.61
N ARG A 328 -16.23 -13.91 -14.80
CA ARG A 328 -16.91 -14.15 -16.09
C ARG A 328 -17.07 -15.64 -16.38
N LYS A 329 -16.03 -16.45 -16.12
CA LYS A 329 -16.03 -17.90 -16.35
C LYS A 329 -17.07 -18.62 -15.48
N GLN A 330 -17.22 -18.19 -14.23
CA GLN A 330 -18.23 -18.71 -13.32
C GLN A 330 -19.65 -18.18 -13.61
N LYS A 331 -19.83 -17.38 -14.68
CA LYS A 331 -21.09 -16.70 -15.04
C LYS A 331 -21.69 -15.87 -13.90
N ILE A 332 -20.83 -15.39 -12.99
CA ILE A 332 -21.24 -14.56 -11.85
C ILE A 332 -21.50 -13.12 -12.30
N PHE A 333 -20.74 -12.68 -13.31
CA PHE A 333 -20.82 -11.34 -13.85
C PHE A 333 -20.88 -11.39 -15.37
N THR A 334 -21.89 -10.71 -15.93
CA THR A 334 -22.00 -10.42 -17.35
C THR A 334 -21.80 -8.91 -17.57
N PRO A 335 -20.78 -8.49 -18.34
CA PRO A 335 -20.54 -7.08 -18.58
C PRO A 335 -21.69 -6.47 -19.37
N GLN A 336 -22.07 -5.25 -19.01
CA GLN A 336 -23.11 -4.53 -19.76
C GLN A 336 -22.59 -4.10 -21.14
N PRO A 337 -23.47 -3.86 -22.14
CA PRO A 337 -23.03 -3.30 -23.41
C PRO A 337 -22.42 -1.88 -23.24
N GLY A 338 -21.68 -1.42 -24.26
CA GLY A 338 -21.16 -0.04 -24.31
C GLY A 338 -19.81 0.22 -23.63
N TRP A 339 -19.03 -0.82 -23.29
CA TRP A 339 -17.66 -0.66 -22.79
C TRP A 339 -16.73 0.00 -23.81
N LEU A 340 -16.84 -0.36 -25.09
CA LEU A 340 -15.95 0.17 -26.13
C LEU A 340 -16.10 1.69 -26.29
N ALA A 341 -17.33 2.19 -26.37
CA ALA A 341 -17.60 3.64 -26.43
C ALA A 341 -17.14 4.37 -25.16
N PHE A 342 -17.34 3.77 -23.98
CA PHE A 342 -16.87 4.32 -22.72
C PHE A 342 -15.34 4.41 -22.65
N LEU A 343 -14.63 3.32 -23.00
CA LEU A 343 -13.17 3.28 -23.01
C LEU A 343 -12.58 4.26 -24.02
N LEU A 344 -13.17 4.39 -25.21
CA LEU A 344 -12.72 5.39 -26.20
C LEU A 344 -12.87 6.82 -25.67
N ARG A 345 -14.03 7.17 -25.10
CA ARG A 345 -14.24 8.49 -24.48
C ARG A 345 -13.27 8.75 -23.34
N LEU A 346 -13.02 7.73 -22.52
CA LEU A 346 -12.08 7.82 -21.40
C LEU A 346 -10.63 8.01 -21.88
N ILE A 347 -10.20 7.27 -22.91
CA ILE A 347 -8.87 7.44 -23.50
C ILE A 347 -8.71 8.86 -24.05
N ILE A 348 -9.71 9.38 -24.76
CA ILE A 348 -9.68 10.76 -25.28
C ILE A 348 -9.56 11.77 -24.12
N ALA A 349 -10.38 11.63 -23.07
CA ALA A 349 -10.32 12.51 -21.90
C ALA A 349 -8.93 12.46 -21.21
N VAL A 350 -8.36 11.26 -21.07
CA VAL A 350 -7.02 11.07 -20.48
C VAL A 350 -5.92 11.65 -21.37
N LEU A 351 -6.05 11.55 -22.69
CA LEU A 351 -5.11 12.17 -23.64
C LEU A 351 -5.17 13.70 -23.58
N VAL A 352 -6.37 14.28 -23.49
CA VAL A 352 -6.56 15.74 -23.31
C VAL A 352 -5.93 16.20 -22.00
N MET A 353 -6.20 15.49 -20.90
CA MET A 353 -5.57 15.76 -19.60
C MET A 353 -4.04 15.66 -19.68
N ALA A 354 -3.52 14.60 -20.29
CA ALA A 354 -2.08 14.41 -20.46
C ALA A 354 -1.43 15.55 -21.27
N ALA A 355 -2.07 15.97 -22.37
CA ALA A 355 -1.61 17.08 -23.18
C ALA A 355 -1.61 18.41 -22.41
N ALA A 356 -2.67 18.68 -21.63
CA ALA A 356 -2.75 19.87 -20.77
C ALA A 356 -1.63 19.88 -19.72
N LEU A 357 -1.43 18.75 -19.02
CA LEU A 357 -0.34 18.60 -18.03
C LEU A 357 1.04 18.83 -18.65
N LEU A 358 1.30 18.23 -19.82
CA LEU A 358 2.57 18.41 -20.53
C LEU A 358 2.77 19.87 -21.01
N GLY A 359 1.71 20.51 -21.49
CA GLY A 359 1.73 21.91 -21.91
C GLY A 359 2.06 22.86 -20.76
N VAL A 360 1.39 22.70 -19.61
CA VAL A 360 1.69 23.48 -18.40
C VAL A 360 3.11 23.18 -17.90
N MET A 361 3.55 21.93 -17.93
CA MET A 361 4.92 21.57 -17.54
C MET A 361 5.99 22.20 -18.42
N HIS A 362 5.70 22.44 -19.71
CA HIS A 362 6.64 23.09 -20.64
C HIS A 362 6.74 24.61 -20.38
N LEU A 363 5.66 25.23 -19.92
CA LEU A 363 5.62 26.65 -19.54
C LEU A 363 6.30 26.91 -18.18
N MET A 364 6.46 25.88 -17.35
CA MET A 364 7.07 26.03 -16.03
C MET A 364 8.61 26.03 -16.10
N PRO A 365 9.27 26.94 -15.37
CA PRO A 365 10.73 26.94 -15.27
C PRO A 365 11.23 25.68 -14.53
N GLU A 366 12.52 25.38 -14.65
CA GLU A 366 13.10 24.16 -14.09
C GLU A 366 12.70 23.94 -12.62
N TRP A 367 12.20 22.73 -12.33
CA TRP A 367 11.72 22.34 -11.00
C TRP A 367 12.81 22.33 -9.92
N SER A 368 14.08 22.38 -10.32
CA SER A 368 15.26 22.57 -9.46
C SER A 368 15.32 23.97 -8.85
N LEU A 369 14.67 24.97 -9.45
CA LEU A 369 14.75 26.37 -9.05
C LEU A 369 13.65 26.76 -8.06
N GLY A 370 14.05 27.40 -6.96
CA GLY A 370 13.16 27.95 -5.93
C GLY A 370 13.08 27.14 -4.64
N THR A 371 12.48 27.75 -3.62
CA THR A 371 12.29 27.17 -2.28
C THR A 371 11.18 26.10 -2.29
N MET A 372 11.20 25.19 -1.31
CA MET A 372 10.22 24.11 -1.18
C MET A 372 8.74 24.58 -1.26
N PRO A 373 8.32 25.67 -0.58
CA PRO A 373 6.93 26.16 -0.67
C PRO A 373 6.55 26.61 -2.08
N PHE A 374 7.51 27.18 -2.81
CA PHE A 374 7.30 27.65 -4.18
C PHE A 374 7.16 26.49 -5.17
N ARG A 375 7.94 25.41 -4.99
CA ARG A 375 7.78 24.16 -5.75
C ARG A 375 6.42 23.51 -5.49
N LEU A 376 5.95 23.52 -4.24
CA LEU A 376 4.63 22.99 -3.87
C LEU A 376 3.47 23.80 -4.46
N MET A 377 3.54 25.14 -4.41
CA MET A 377 2.52 25.99 -5.04
C MET A 377 2.45 25.78 -6.55
N ARG A 378 3.60 25.66 -7.22
CA ARG A 378 3.65 25.32 -8.65
C ARG A 378 3.02 23.96 -8.93
N LEU A 379 3.33 22.96 -8.12
CA LEU A 379 2.76 21.62 -8.26
C LEU A 379 1.24 21.63 -8.08
N LEU A 380 0.72 22.37 -7.08
CA LEU A 380 -0.71 22.58 -6.91
C LEU A 380 -1.35 23.24 -8.14
N ALA A 381 -0.70 24.25 -8.72
CA ALA A 381 -1.20 24.92 -9.92
C ALA A 381 -1.29 23.95 -11.12
N VAL A 382 -0.31 23.07 -11.29
CA VAL A 382 -0.32 22.05 -12.36
C VAL A 382 -1.42 21.00 -12.12
N VAL A 383 -1.59 20.56 -10.87
CA VAL A 383 -2.64 19.59 -10.52
C VAL A 383 -4.03 20.18 -10.75
N ILE A 384 -4.24 21.46 -10.41
CA ILE A 384 -5.51 22.16 -10.64
C ILE A 384 -5.76 22.37 -12.15
N ALA A 385 -4.74 22.68 -12.93
CA ALA A 385 -4.88 22.86 -14.38
C ALA A 385 -5.16 21.54 -15.14
N GLY A 386 -4.84 20.39 -14.55
CA GLY A 386 -5.10 19.08 -15.12
C GLY A 386 -6.35 18.37 -14.57
N TRP A 387 -7.02 18.93 -13.56
CA TRP A 387 -8.30 18.43 -13.03
C TRP A 387 -9.46 19.06 -13.79
#